data_AF-A0A5Q4ZFS6-F1
#
_entry.id   AF-A0A5Q4ZFS6-F1
#
_cell.length_a   1.000
_cell.length_b   1.000
_cell.length_c   1.000
_cell.angle_alpha   90.00
_cell.angle_beta   90.00
_cell.angle_gamma   90.00
#
_symmetry.space_group_name_H-M   'P 1'
#
loop_
_entity.id
_entity.type
_entity.pdbx_description
1 polymer ?
#
loop_
_entity_poly.entity_id
_entity_poly.type
_entity_poly.pdbx_seq_one_letter_code
_entity_poly.pdbx_strand_id
1 'polypeptide(L)'
;MLRDKGFTQKDLAPAIQAALDSNQIPGAIADNLDAIRNIGNFAAHPLKDTNSGEILPVVPEEAEWNLDVLEELFDFFYVQPEKARQKRAALNAKLAAAGKPEMK
;
A
#
# COMPACT_ATOMS: atom_id res chain seq x y z
N MET A 1 4.77 5.71 -6.14
CA MET A 1 3.51 5.01 -5.88
C MET A 1 2.38 5.92 -5.39
N LEU A 2 2.30 6.33 -4.10
CA LEU A 2 1.16 7.16 -3.63
C LEU A 2 1.02 8.47 -4.44
N ARG A 3 2.14 9.14 -4.73
CA ARG A 3 2.16 10.32 -5.62
C ARG A 3 1.61 10.04 -7.02
N ASP A 4 1.99 8.90 -7.60
CA ASP A 4 1.53 8.48 -8.93
C ASP A 4 0.03 8.15 -8.94
N LYS A 5 -0.57 7.95 -7.76
CA LYS A 5 -2.00 7.73 -7.56
C LYS A 5 -2.74 9.00 -7.14
N GLY A 6 -2.09 10.16 -7.15
CA GLY A 6 -2.71 11.46 -6.89
C GLY A 6 -2.50 12.01 -5.47
N PHE A 7 -1.87 11.24 -4.57
CA PHE A 7 -1.54 11.69 -3.21
C PHE A 7 -0.23 12.48 -3.22
N THR A 8 -0.32 13.76 -3.59
CA THR A 8 0.83 14.63 -3.91
C THR A 8 1.29 15.52 -2.76
N GLN A 9 0.86 15.21 -1.53
CA GLN A 9 1.26 15.96 -0.35
C GLN A 9 2.80 15.99 -0.21
N LYS A 10 3.29 17.12 0.32
CA LYS A 10 4.72 17.36 0.47
C LYS A 10 5.38 16.31 1.36
N ASP A 11 4.74 16.05 2.50
CA ASP A 11 5.22 15.13 3.53
C ASP A 11 4.47 13.79 3.48
N LEU A 12 5.12 12.72 3.93
CA LEU A 12 4.58 11.36 3.84
C LEU A 12 3.33 11.17 4.71
N ALA A 13 3.33 11.67 5.95
CA ALA A 13 2.21 11.48 6.86
C ALA A 13 0.89 12.09 6.33
N PRO A 14 0.86 13.34 5.81
CA PRO A 14 -0.30 13.87 5.11
C PRO A 14 -0.67 13.10 3.83
N ALA A 15 0.31 12.54 3.10
CA ALA A 15 0.04 11.73 1.91
C ALA A 15 -0.66 10.40 2.27
N ILE A 16 -0.21 9.75 3.34
CA ILE A 16 -0.86 8.55 3.88
C ILE A 16 -2.28 8.89 4.33
N GLN A 17 -2.48 9.97 5.09
CA GLN A 17 -3.82 10.37 5.52
C GLN A 17 -4.78 10.56 4.33
N ALA A 18 -4.35 11.28 3.30
CA ALA A 18 -5.17 11.48 2.11
C ALA A 18 -5.49 10.16 1.37
N ALA A 19 -4.56 9.19 1.40
CA ALA A 19 -4.78 7.87 0.84
C ALA A 19 -5.82 7.07 1.62
N LEU A 20 -5.78 7.13 2.96
CA LEU A 20 -6.79 6.51 3.84
C LEU A 20 -8.17 7.14 3.61
N ASP A 21 -8.25 8.46 3.62
CA ASP A 21 -9.50 9.23 3.44
C ASP A 21 -10.16 8.98 2.07
N SER A 22 -9.37 8.59 1.06
CA SER A 22 -9.86 8.31 -0.29
C SER A 22 -10.77 7.07 -0.39
N ASN A 23 -10.68 6.14 0.58
CA ASN A 23 -11.32 4.82 0.53
C ASN A 23 -11.02 4.02 -0.76
N GLN A 24 -9.89 4.30 -1.44
CA GLN A 24 -9.47 3.60 -2.66
C GLN A 24 -8.60 2.38 -2.37
N ILE A 25 -8.09 2.25 -1.15
CA ILE A 25 -7.23 1.16 -0.70
C ILE A 25 -8.07 0.15 0.10
N PRO A 26 -7.93 -1.17 -0.12
CA PRO A 26 -8.61 -2.19 0.67
C PRO A 26 -8.30 -2.06 2.16
N GLY A 27 -9.30 -2.32 3.02
CA GLY A 27 -9.22 -2.09 4.47
C GLY A 27 -7.96 -2.66 5.12
N ALA A 28 -7.62 -3.94 4.86
CA ALA A 28 -6.41 -4.55 5.45
C ALA A 28 -5.11 -3.83 5.08
N ILE A 29 -4.98 -3.39 3.82
CA ILE A 29 -3.80 -2.65 3.34
C ILE A 29 -3.81 -1.22 3.91
N ALA A 30 -4.99 -0.62 4.07
CA ALA A 30 -5.14 0.70 4.69
C ALA A 30 -4.74 0.68 6.18
N ASP A 31 -5.18 -0.33 6.93
CA ASP A 31 -4.82 -0.52 8.34
C ASP A 31 -3.30 -0.71 8.49
N ASN A 32 -2.69 -1.55 7.65
CA ASN A 32 -1.25 -1.74 7.61
C ASN A 32 -0.49 -0.45 7.24
N LEU A 33 -0.99 0.31 6.27
CA LEU A 33 -0.43 1.59 5.84
C LEU A 33 -0.48 2.65 6.96
N ASP A 34 -1.57 2.69 7.74
CA ASP A 34 -1.66 3.57 8.90
C ASP A 34 -0.72 3.12 10.03
N ALA A 35 -0.57 1.82 10.26
CA ALA A 35 0.31 1.29 11.29
C ALA A 35 1.79 1.70 11.05
N ILE A 36 2.30 1.55 9.83
CA ILE A 36 3.70 1.89 9.50
C ILE A 36 3.99 3.40 9.58
N ARG A 37 2.95 4.25 9.59
CA ARG A 37 3.11 5.69 9.86
C ARG A 37 3.76 5.95 11.21
N ASN A 38 3.49 5.09 12.21
CA ASN A 38 4.06 5.20 13.54
C ASN A 38 5.54 4.80 13.54
N ILE A 39 5.90 3.75 12.80
CA ILE A 39 7.27 3.24 12.68
C ILE A 39 8.18 4.26 11.97
N GLY A 40 7.70 4.86 10.88
CA GLY A 40 8.46 5.89 10.15
C GLY A 40 8.80 7.10 11.02
N ASN A 41 7.94 7.44 11.99
CA ASN A 41 8.21 8.51 12.94
C ASN A 41 9.26 8.12 13.99
N PHE A 42 9.38 6.85 14.38
CA PHE A 42 10.37 6.38 15.36
C PHE A 42 11.81 6.46 14.83
N ALA A 43 12.00 6.12 13.55
CA ALA A 43 13.30 6.23 12.89
C ALA A 43 13.76 7.70 12.74
N ALA A 44 12.81 8.63 12.57
CA ALA A 44 13.09 10.07 12.46
C ALA A 44 13.23 10.77 13.83
N HIS A 45 12.57 10.25 14.87
CA HIS A 45 12.57 10.78 16.23
C HIS A 45 12.63 9.64 17.26
N PRO A 46 13.81 9.40 17.88
CA PRO A 46 13.96 8.35 18.88
C PRO A 46 13.00 8.55 20.05
N LEU A 47 12.13 7.58 20.28
CA LEU A 47 11.28 7.55 21.47
C LEU A 47 12.04 7.02 22.67
N LYS A 48 11.64 7.47 23.86
CA LYS A 48 12.18 6.98 25.13
C LYS A 48 11.09 6.29 25.92
N ASP A 49 11.46 5.22 26.61
CA ASP A 49 10.61 4.63 27.64
C ASP A 49 10.41 5.65 28.76
N THR A 50 9.17 5.88 29.17
CA THR A 50 8.83 6.93 30.14
C THR A 50 9.26 6.61 31.56
N ASN A 51 9.56 5.34 31.87
CA ASN A 51 9.96 4.87 33.19
C ASN A 51 11.48 4.78 33.33
N SER A 52 12.18 4.26 32.32
CA SER A 52 13.64 4.09 32.34
C SER A 52 14.40 5.25 31.69
N GLY A 53 13.75 6.02 30.80
CA GLY A 53 14.39 7.07 29.99
C GLY A 53 15.28 6.53 28.87
N GLU A 54 15.32 5.20 28.70
CA GLU A 54 16.11 4.54 27.65
C GLU A 54 15.47 4.74 26.28
N ILE A 55 16.29 4.79 25.23
CA ILE A 55 15.81 4.88 23.86
C ILE A 55 15.16 3.55 23.48
N LEU A 56 13.93 3.60 22.99
CA LEU A 56 13.25 2.43 22.42
C LEU A 56 13.97 2.06 21.10
N PRO A 57 14.56 0.86 21.00
CA PRO A 57 15.27 0.46 19.81
C PRO A 57 14.28 0.15 18.68
N VAL A 58 14.63 0.53 17.46
CA VAL A 58 13.97 -0.02 16.27
C VAL A 58 14.49 -1.43 16.05
N VAL A 59 13.61 -2.41 15.99
CA VAL A 59 13.96 -3.82 15.81
C VAL A 59 13.88 -4.24 14.33
N PRO A 60 14.64 -5.25 13.88
CA PRO A 60 14.62 -5.70 12.49
C PRO A 60 13.22 -6.01 11.95
N GLU A 61 12.36 -6.59 12.79
CA GLU A 61 10.98 -6.96 12.45
C GLU A 61 10.13 -5.75 12.06
N GLU A 62 10.40 -4.56 12.62
CA GLU A 62 9.70 -3.32 12.24
C GLU A 62 10.14 -2.82 10.85
N ALA A 63 11.40 -3.07 10.48
CA ALA A 63 11.88 -2.79 9.13
C ALA A 63 11.33 -3.80 8.11
N GLU A 64 11.24 -5.08 8.48
CA GLU A 64 10.61 -6.12 7.66
C GLU A 64 9.15 -5.81 7.40
N TRP A 65 8.40 -5.40 8.43
CA TRP A 65 6.99 -5.05 8.24
C TRP A 65 6.80 -3.87 7.27
N ASN A 66 7.70 -2.89 7.26
CA ASN A 66 7.66 -1.82 6.25
C ASN A 66 7.81 -2.35 4.81
N LEU A 67 8.63 -3.40 4.62
CA LEU A 67 8.79 -4.05 3.32
C LEU A 67 7.54 -4.82 2.91
N ASP A 68 6.90 -5.51 3.85
CA ASP A 68 5.64 -6.22 3.60
C ASP A 68 4.54 -5.25 3.14
N VAL A 69 4.40 -4.10 3.80
CA VAL A 69 3.42 -3.07 3.39
C VAL A 69 3.75 -2.50 2.01
N LEU A 70 5.04 -2.31 1.69
CA LEU A 70 5.43 -1.90 0.34
C LEU A 70 5.07 -2.96 -0.70
N GLU A 71 5.29 -4.24 -0.41
CA GLU A 71 4.92 -5.35 -1.29
C GLU A 71 3.40 -5.39 -1.53
N GLU A 72 2.60 -5.30 -0.48
CA GLU A 72 1.13 -5.24 -0.56
C GLU A 72 0.65 -4.10 -1.48
N LEU A 73 1.22 -2.92 -1.32
CA LEU A 73 0.85 -1.77 -2.13
C LEU A 73 1.33 -1.92 -3.58
N PHE A 74 2.50 -2.49 -3.83
CA PHE A 74 2.96 -2.80 -5.19
C PHE A 74 2.03 -3.81 -5.87
N ASP A 75 1.65 -4.88 -5.16
CA ASP A 75 0.75 -5.88 -5.69
C ASP A 75 -0.60 -5.24 -6.04
N PHE A 76 -1.16 -4.45 -5.12
CA PHE A 76 -2.44 -3.76 -5.32
C PHE A 76 -2.42 -2.73 -6.46
N PHE A 77 -1.43 -1.85 -6.51
CA PHE A 77 -1.45 -0.71 -7.42
C PHE A 77 -0.95 -1.00 -8.84
N TYR A 78 -0.17 -2.07 -9.02
CA TYR A 78 0.51 -2.34 -10.28
C TYR A 78 0.34 -3.79 -10.75
N VAL A 79 0.57 -4.78 -9.88
CA VAL A 79 0.61 -6.18 -10.29
C VAL A 79 -0.80 -6.74 -10.52
N GLN A 80 -1.71 -6.60 -9.57
CA GLN A 80 -3.09 -7.09 -9.69
C GLN A 80 -3.85 -6.46 -10.85
N PRO A 81 -3.77 -5.13 -11.11
CA PRO A 81 -4.40 -4.52 -12.28
C PRO A 81 -3.91 -5.14 -13.60
N GLU A 82 -2.61 -5.37 -13.75
CA GLU A 82 -2.07 -5.97 -14.97
C GLU A 82 -2.45 -7.45 -15.10
N LYS A 83 -2.37 -8.23 -14.02
CA LYS A 83 -2.86 -9.62 -13.99
C LYS A 83 -4.35 -9.68 -14.38
N ALA A 84 -5.17 -8.77 -13.87
CA ALA A 84 -6.58 -8.69 -14.21
C ALA A 84 -6.78 -8.32 -15.68
N ARG A 85 -6.04 -7.34 -16.21
CA ARG A 85 -6.09 -6.94 -17.63
C ARG A 85 -5.78 -8.11 -18.55
N GLN A 86 -4.72 -8.87 -18.27
CA GLN A 86 -4.34 -10.04 -19.06
C GLN A 86 -5.42 -11.14 -19.03
N LYS A 87 -5.96 -11.45 -17.84
CA LYS A 87 -7.06 -12.41 -17.70
C LYS A 87 -8.30 -11.98 -18.48
N ARG A 88 -8.65 -10.68 -18.44
CA ARG A 88 -9.80 -10.14 -19.17
C ARG A 88 -9.59 -10.21 -20.69
N ALA A 89 -8.40 -9.84 -21.18
CA ALA A 89 -8.06 -9.94 -22.58
C ALA A 89 -8.14 -11.40 -23.10
N ALA A 90 -7.61 -12.35 -22.33
CA ALA A 90 -7.67 -13.77 -22.67
C ALA A 90 -9.12 -14.29 -22.73
N LEU A 91 -10.00 -13.82 -21.84
CA LEU A 91 -11.41 -14.17 -21.86
C LEU A 91 -12.16 -13.53 -23.05
N ASN A 92 -11.90 -12.26 -23.35
CA ASN A 92 -12.48 -11.59 -24.53
C ASN A 92 -12.08 -12.29 -25.83
N ALA A 93 -10.82 -12.72 -25.96
CA ALA A 93 -10.38 -13.50 -27.13
C ALA A 93 -11.19 -14.82 -27.28
N LYS A 94 -11.48 -15.50 -26.17
CA LYS A 94 -12.34 -16.72 -26.18
C LYS A 94 -13.78 -16.40 -26.54
N LEU A 95 -14.34 -15.29 -26.05
CA LEU A 95 -15.70 -14.86 -26.38
C LEU A 95 -15.84 -14.52 -27.86
N ALA A 96 -14.87 -13.78 -28.42
CA ALA A 96 -14.82 -13.45 -29.83
C ALA A 96 -14.76 -14.71 -30.71
N ALA A 97 -13.92 -15.70 -30.35
CA ALA A 97 -13.85 -16.99 -31.05
C ALA A 97 -15.18 -17.77 -30.99
N ALA A 98 -15.99 -17.54 -29.97
CA ALA A 98 -17.31 -18.14 -29.80
C ALA A 98 -18.46 -17.29 -30.40
N GLY A 99 -18.15 -16.19 -31.11
CA GLY A 99 -19.16 -15.28 -31.67
C GLY A 99 -19.96 -14.50 -30.61
N LYS A 100 -19.45 -14.39 -29.38
CA LYS A 100 -20.08 -13.68 -28.27
C LYS A 100 -19.48 -12.28 -28.09
N PRO A 101 -20.25 -11.30 -27.55
CA PRO A 101 -19.72 -9.99 -27.22
C PRO A 101 -18.64 -10.09 -26.13
N GLU A 102 -17.76 -9.10 -26.09
CA GLU A 102 -16.76 -8.95 -25.02
C GLU A 102 -17.42 -8.74 -23.65
N MET A 103 -16.64 -8.94 -22.59
CA MET A 103 -17.07 -8.60 -21.23
C MET A 103 -17.37 -7.11 -21.11
N LYS A 104 -18.34 -6.79 -20.25
CA LYS A 104 -18.68 -5.41 -19.87
C LYS A 104 -17.58 -4.75 -19.07
#